data_AF-A0A151TJQ3-F1
#
_entry.id   AF-A0A151TJQ3-F1
#
_cell.length_a   1.000
_cell.length_b   1.000
_cell.length_c   1.000
_cell.angle_alpha   90.00
_cell.angle_beta   90.00
_cell.angle_gamma   90.00
#
_symmetry.space_group_name_H-M   'P 1'
#
loop_
_entity.id
_entity.type
_entity.pdbx_description
1 polymer ?
#
loop_
_entity_poly.entity_id
_entity_poly.type
_entity_poly.pdbx_seq_one_letter_code
_entity_poly.pdbx_strand_id
1 'polypeptide(L)'
;MRYIKPLQLFRDLMNTTQNQRGRLLGLDVGDKYVGLALSDFDNKIASPFSVLVRKKTNICLMASDFESLISKYSLKGFVIGIPFDKHRLSADAVQVKLFIDLLCRTKMLEGVKYTYWNECFTSKNVELLLKPLNLNHPSLSKTMLDKFAAVGILQVSSMACFLTVDIMYHSAVILLFSC
;
A
#
# COMPACT_ATOMS: atom_id res chain seq x y z
N MET A 1 -0.63 -8.82 -12.31
CA MET A 1 -0.27 -8.83 -10.87
C MET A 1 -0.93 -10.03 -10.18
N ARG A 2 -0.39 -10.48 -9.05
CA ARG A 2 -0.88 -11.65 -8.30
C ARG A 2 -1.33 -11.26 -6.89
N TYR A 3 -2.59 -11.52 -6.56
CA TYR A 3 -3.11 -11.31 -5.21
C TYR A 3 -2.49 -12.31 -4.23
N ILE A 4 -2.07 -11.82 -3.07
CA ILE A 4 -1.57 -12.62 -1.95
C ILE A 4 -2.18 -12.08 -0.65
N LYS A 5 -2.44 -12.95 0.32
CA LYS A 5 -2.93 -12.54 1.65
C LYS A 5 -1.90 -11.61 2.32
N PRO A 6 -2.32 -10.59 3.11
CA PRO A 6 -1.40 -9.62 3.68
C PRO A 6 -0.23 -10.27 4.43
N LEU A 7 -0.54 -11.16 5.37
CA LEU A 7 0.46 -11.84 6.19
C LEU A 7 1.47 -12.66 5.37
N GLN A 8 1.02 -13.28 4.26
CA GLN A 8 1.93 -14.02 3.37
C GLN A 8 2.85 -13.07 2.60
N LEU A 9 2.35 -11.91 2.15
CA LEU A 9 3.18 -10.89 1.49
C LEU A 9 4.32 -10.43 2.41
N PHE A 10 4.02 -10.13 3.68
CA PHE A 10 5.04 -9.70 4.65
C PHE A 10 5.99 -10.82 5.04
N ARG A 11 5.50 -12.06 5.23
CA ARG A 11 6.35 -13.22 5.49
C ARG A 11 7.35 -13.46 4.36
N ASP A 12 6.90 -13.36 3.11
CA ASP A 12 7.76 -13.51 1.94
C ASP A 12 8.87 -12.46 1.91
N LEU A 13 8.66 -11.26 2.46
CA LEU A 13 9.68 -10.22 2.55
C LEU A 13 10.69 -10.49 3.67
N MET A 14 10.21 -10.88 4.85
CA MET A 14 11.06 -11.16 6.01
C MET A 14 12.00 -12.35 5.80
N ASN A 15 11.59 -13.32 4.98
CA ASN A 15 12.39 -14.51 4.66
C ASN A 15 13.38 -14.32 3.51
N THR A 16 13.55 -13.09 2.99
CA THR A 16 14.53 -12.82 1.94
C THR A 16 15.93 -12.55 2.51
N THR A 17 16.96 -13.01 1.81
CA THR A 17 18.36 -12.69 2.13
C THR A 17 18.65 -11.20 1.92
N GLN A 18 19.72 -10.67 2.52
CA GLN A 18 20.04 -9.23 2.46
C GLN A 18 20.08 -8.67 1.02
N ASN A 19 20.56 -9.46 0.05
CA ASN A 19 20.63 -9.08 -1.38
C ASN A 19 19.30 -9.19 -2.14
N GLN A 20 18.23 -9.70 -1.52
CA GLN A 20 16.89 -9.77 -2.10
C GLN A 20 15.85 -8.92 -1.37
N ARG A 21 16.29 -8.13 -0.39
CA ARG A 21 15.44 -7.16 0.31
C ARG A 21 14.82 -6.20 -0.68
N GLY A 22 13.57 -5.85 -0.41
CA GLY A 22 12.87 -4.89 -1.24
C GLY A 22 11.74 -4.26 -0.46
N ARG A 23 11.17 -3.24 -1.11
CA ARG A 23 10.22 -2.33 -0.49
C ARG A 23 8.80 -2.65 -0.92
N LEU A 24 7.86 -2.22 -0.11
CA LEU A 24 6.44 -2.20 -0.40
C LEU A 24 6.05 -0.80 -0.84
N LEU A 25 5.08 -0.76 -1.76
CA LEU A 25 4.41 0.48 -2.16
C LEU A 25 2.98 0.46 -1.62
N GLY A 26 2.64 1.46 -0.82
CA GLY A 26 1.29 1.72 -0.34
C GLY A 26 0.53 2.56 -1.35
N LEU A 27 -0.69 2.16 -1.68
CA LEU A 27 -1.58 2.86 -2.61
C LEU A 27 -2.88 3.24 -1.89
N ASP A 28 -3.18 4.53 -1.90
CA ASP A 28 -4.51 5.07 -1.60
C ASP A 28 -5.19 5.45 -2.92
N VAL A 29 -6.27 4.76 -3.30
CA VAL A 29 -6.89 4.91 -4.62
C VAL A 29 -8.16 5.73 -4.50
N GLY A 30 -8.05 7.03 -4.75
CA GLY A 30 -9.18 7.95 -4.83
C GLY A 30 -9.73 8.13 -6.25
N ASP A 31 -10.76 8.99 -6.37
CA ASP A 31 -11.42 9.23 -7.64
C ASP A 31 -10.50 9.85 -8.70
N LYS A 32 -9.74 10.87 -8.32
CA LYS A 32 -8.87 11.66 -9.21
C LYS A 32 -7.37 11.37 -9.03
N TYR A 33 -6.99 10.87 -7.86
CA TYR A 33 -5.59 10.73 -7.47
C TYR A 33 -5.34 9.35 -6.88
N VAL A 34 -4.12 8.85 -7.07
CA VAL A 34 -3.60 7.70 -6.35
C VAL A 34 -2.43 8.18 -5.50
N GLY A 35 -2.63 8.21 -4.19
CA GLY A 35 -1.58 8.53 -3.22
C GLY A 35 -0.61 7.35 -3.10
N LEU A 36 0.69 7.65 -3.09
CA LEU A 36 1.75 6.65 -2.98
C LEU A 36 2.57 6.86 -1.71
N ALA A 37 2.84 5.77 -1.01
CA ALA A 37 3.78 5.70 0.10
C ALA A 37 4.80 4.58 -0.14
N LEU A 38 6.01 4.77 0.34
CA LEU A 38 7.12 3.82 0.17
C LEU A 38 7.60 3.35 1.54
N SER A 39 7.78 2.04 1.72
CA SER A 39 8.41 1.52 2.93
C SER A 39 9.94 1.62 2.88
N ASP A 40 10.59 1.54 4.03
CA ASP A 40 12.01 1.25 4.12
C ASP A 40 12.32 -0.21 3.75
N PHE A 41 13.61 -0.54 3.62
CA PHE A 41 14.04 -1.90 3.24
C PHE A 41 13.72 -2.96 4.30
N ASP A 42 13.58 -2.55 5.55
CA ASP A 42 13.12 -3.41 6.63
C ASP A 42 11.59 -3.49 6.70
N ASN A 43 10.86 -2.74 5.85
CA ASN A 43 9.41 -2.65 5.80
C ASN A 43 8.73 -2.21 7.11
N LYS A 44 9.46 -1.55 8.02
CA LYS A 44 8.97 -1.09 9.32
C LYS A 44 8.41 0.33 9.28
N ILE A 45 8.95 1.18 8.41
CA ILE A 45 8.63 2.61 8.34
C ILE A 45 8.09 2.94 6.95
N ALA A 46 6.92 3.55 6.88
CA ALA A 46 6.33 4.09 5.65
C ALA A 46 6.58 5.60 5.55
N SER A 47 6.97 6.07 4.36
CA SER A 47 7.21 7.47 4.05
C SER A 47 6.31 7.95 2.90
N PRO A 48 5.83 9.21 2.93
CA PRO A 48 5.05 9.78 1.83
C PRO A 48 5.94 9.88 0.59
N PHE A 49 5.43 9.44 -0.57
CA PHE A 49 6.23 9.36 -1.78
C PHE A 49 5.75 10.35 -2.86
N SER A 50 4.67 10.03 -3.55
CA SER A 50 4.15 10.86 -4.64
C SER A 50 2.64 10.68 -4.80
N VAL A 51 2.05 11.40 -5.76
CA VAL A 51 0.64 11.23 -6.13
C VAL A 51 0.60 11.11 -7.65
N LEU A 52 -0.12 10.10 -8.14
CA LEU A 52 -0.40 9.95 -9.56
C LEU A 52 -1.80 10.44 -9.88
N VAL A 53 -1.98 11.08 -11.03
CA VAL A 53 -3.30 11.51 -11.50
C VAL A 53 -4.00 10.33 -12.16
N ARG A 54 -5.20 10.00 -11.70
CA ARG A 54 -6.03 8.90 -12.22
C ARG A 54 -7.04 9.43 -13.25
N LYS A 55 -7.06 8.83 -14.43
CA LYS A 55 -8.08 9.02 -15.46
C LYS A 55 -8.40 7.66 -16.07
N LYS A 56 -9.64 7.46 -16.57
CA LYS A 56 -9.97 6.19 -17.25
C LYS A 56 -9.10 5.92 -18.48
N THR A 57 -8.64 6.98 -19.14
CA THR A 57 -7.86 6.92 -20.38
C THR A 57 -6.35 6.74 -20.17
N ASN A 58 -5.83 6.91 -18.96
CA ASN A 58 -4.38 6.91 -18.72
C ASN A 58 -3.85 5.64 -18.02
N ILE A 59 -4.62 4.55 -17.99
CA ILE A 59 -4.23 3.32 -17.28
C ILE A 59 -2.89 2.75 -17.75
N CYS A 60 -2.60 2.76 -19.06
CA CYS A 60 -1.32 2.27 -19.59
C CYS A 60 -0.14 3.14 -19.15
N LEU A 61 -0.34 4.46 -19.07
CA LEU A 61 0.69 5.37 -18.56
C LEU A 61 0.96 5.12 -17.07
N MET A 62 -0.11 4.95 -16.28
CA MET A 62 0.05 4.60 -14.87
C MET A 62 0.75 3.25 -14.67
N ALA A 63 0.44 2.25 -15.50
CA ALA A 63 1.13 0.96 -15.46
C ALA A 63 2.64 1.11 -15.78
N SER A 64 3.00 1.95 -16.75
CA SER A 64 4.41 2.28 -17.05
C SER A 64 5.10 3.04 -15.91
N ASP A 65 4.39 3.97 -15.26
CA ASP A 65 4.89 4.66 -14.06
C ASP A 65 5.18 3.64 -12.95
N PHE A 66 4.25 2.73 -12.67
CA PHE A 66 4.44 1.67 -11.67
C PHE A 66 5.59 0.72 -12.02
N GLU A 67 5.72 0.32 -13.29
CA GLU A 67 6.84 -0.50 -13.77
C GLU A 67 8.19 0.19 -13.53
N SER A 68 8.27 1.48 -13.82
CA SER A 68 9.44 2.31 -13.56
C SER A 68 9.74 2.43 -12.07
N LEU A 69 8.71 2.56 -11.22
CA LEU A 69 8.87 2.59 -9.77
C LEU A 69 9.33 1.24 -9.22
N ILE A 70 8.85 0.12 -9.77
CA ILE A 70 9.24 -1.23 -9.35
C ILE A 70 10.74 -1.44 -9.51
N SER A 71 11.27 -1.11 -10.68
CA SER A 71 12.71 -1.24 -10.95
C SER A 71 13.53 -0.26 -10.12
N LYS A 72 13.14 1.03 -10.13
CA LYS A 72 13.88 2.10 -9.43
C LYS A 72 13.95 1.93 -7.93
N TYR A 73 12.87 1.45 -7.30
CA TYR A 73 12.79 1.34 -5.84
C TYR A 73 12.86 -0.11 -5.33
N SER A 74 13.13 -1.09 -6.21
CA SER A 74 13.21 -2.51 -5.85
C SER A 74 11.94 -2.98 -5.14
N LEU A 75 10.78 -2.63 -5.70
CA LEU A 75 9.49 -2.95 -5.10
C LEU A 75 9.19 -4.44 -5.25
N LYS A 76 8.68 -5.05 -4.19
CA LYS A 76 8.37 -6.49 -4.14
C LYS A 76 6.87 -6.77 -4.03
N GLY A 77 6.09 -5.76 -3.69
CA GLY A 77 4.64 -5.83 -3.76
C GLY A 77 3.95 -4.54 -3.38
N PHE A 78 2.64 -4.53 -3.61
CA PHE A 78 1.77 -3.39 -3.35
C PHE A 78 0.81 -3.69 -2.20
N VAL A 79 0.59 -2.70 -1.34
CA VAL A 79 -0.46 -2.71 -0.32
C VAL A 79 -1.50 -1.67 -0.72
N ILE A 80 -2.70 -2.13 -1.09
CA ILE A 80 -3.76 -1.28 -1.63
C ILE A 80 -4.80 -1.07 -0.54
N GLY A 81 -5.06 0.19 -0.19
CA GLY A 81 -6.17 0.56 0.67
C GLY A 81 -7.49 0.18 0.01
N ILE A 82 -8.36 -0.50 0.77
CA ILE A 82 -9.73 -0.73 0.36
C ILE A 82 -10.67 -0.21 1.45
N PRO A 83 -11.61 0.68 1.10
CA PRO A 83 -12.64 1.13 2.05
C PRO A 83 -13.46 -0.09 2.49
N PHE A 84 -13.43 -0.39 3.78
CA PHE A 84 -14.20 -1.50 4.33
C PHE A 84 -15.46 -0.95 5.00
N ASP A 85 -16.61 -1.22 4.41
CA ASP A 85 -17.89 -1.07 5.08
C ASP A 85 -18.34 -2.46 5.58
N LYS A 86 -18.64 -2.54 6.88
CA LYS A 86 -18.99 -3.79 7.59
C LYS A 86 -20.28 -4.43 7.07
N HIS A 87 -21.10 -3.70 6.33
CA HIS A 87 -22.42 -4.17 5.89
C HIS A 87 -22.57 -4.35 4.37
N ARG A 88 -21.77 -3.66 3.54
CA ARG A 88 -21.87 -3.73 2.07
C ARG A 88 -20.52 -3.46 1.39
N LEU A 89 -20.34 -3.95 0.16
CA LEU A 89 -19.32 -3.42 -0.74
C LEU A 89 -19.71 -1.98 -1.11
N SER A 90 -18.96 -1.01 -0.61
CA SER A 90 -19.15 0.40 -1.01
C SER A 90 -18.81 0.59 -2.49
N ALA A 91 -19.39 1.60 -3.12
CA ALA A 91 -19.05 1.96 -4.50
C ALA A 91 -17.54 2.21 -4.64
N ASP A 92 -16.92 2.81 -3.62
CA ASP A 92 -15.49 3.09 -3.57
C ASP A 92 -14.65 1.81 -3.56
N ALA A 93 -15.03 0.80 -2.78
CA ALA A 93 -14.35 -0.49 -2.79
C ALA A 93 -14.42 -1.19 -4.16
N VAL A 94 -15.54 -1.05 -4.88
CA VAL A 94 -15.68 -1.53 -6.26
C VAL A 94 -14.75 -0.75 -7.19
N GLN A 95 -14.66 0.57 -7.06
CA GLN A 95 -13.75 1.39 -7.86
C GLN A 95 -12.28 0.98 -7.69
N VAL A 96 -11.84 0.74 -6.46
CA VAL A 96 -10.47 0.27 -6.19
C VAL A 96 -10.20 -1.05 -6.90
N LYS A 97 -11.11 -2.04 -6.75
CA LYS A 97 -10.96 -3.34 -7.41
C LYS A 97 -10.93 -3.23 -8.94
N LEU A 98 -11.79 -2.39 -9.52
CA LEU A 98 -11.79 -2.12 -10.96
C LEU A 98 -10.48 -1.50 -11.42
N PHE A 99 -9.91 -0.56 -10.65
CA PHE A 99 -8.61 0.03 -10.96
C PHE A 99 -7.49 -1.02 -10.99
N ILE A 100 -7.45 -1.91 -9.99
CA ILE A 100 -6.46 -3.00 -9.95
C ILE A 100 -6.68 -4.02 -11.07
N ASP A 101 -7.92 -4.32 -11.44
CA ASP A 101 -8.23 -5.18 -12.58
C ASP A 101 -7.75 -4.57 -13.91
N LEU A 102 -8.01 -3.28 -14.11
CA LEU A 102 -7.52 -2.55 -15.27
C LEU A 102 -5.98 -2.54 -15.34
N LEU A 103 -5.28 -2.33 -14.21
CA LEU A 103 -3.82 -2.46 -14.15
C LEU A 103 -3.36 -3.88 -14.50
N CYS A 104 -4.03 -4.92 -13.99
CA CYS A 104 -3.70 -6.30 -14.31
C CYS A 104 -3.83 -6.62 -15.81
N ARG A 105 -4.87 -6.09 -16.47
CA ARG A 105 -5.11 -6.29 -17.91
C ARG A 105 -4.01 -5.71 -18.80
N THR A 106 -3.26 -4.71 -18.34
CA THR A 106 -2.12 -4.16 -19.10
C THR A 106 -0.97 -5.15 -19.27
N LYS A 107 -0.88 -6.18 -18.42
CA LYS A 107 0.23 -7.16 -18.33
C LYS A 107 1.63 -6.57 -18.05
N MET A 108 1.79 -5.26 -17.96
CA MET A 108 3.07 -4.60 -17.64
C MET A 108 3.53 -4.89 -16.21
N LEU A 109 2.59 -5.19 -15.31
CA LEU A 109 2.84 -5.47 -13.89
C LEU A 109 2.68 -6.97 -13.59
N GLU A 110 3.07 -7.83 -14.54
CA GLU A 110 3.04 -9.28 -14.36
C GLU A 110 4.06 -9.73 -13.31
N GLY A 111 3.72 -10.75 -12.52
CA GLY A 111 4.56 -11.24 -11.41
C GLY A 111 4.55 -10.39 -10.13
N VAL A 112 4.17 -9.11 -10.20
CA VAL A 112 4.10 -8.23 -9.01
C VAL A 112 3.02 -8.72 -8.04
N LYS A 113 3.39 -8.89 -6.77
CA LYS A 113 2.48 -9.30 -5.70
C LYS A 113 1.67 -8.08 -5.21
N TYR A 114 0.42 -8.28 -4.83
CA TYR A 114 -0.34 -7.24 -4.16
C TYR A 114 -1.28 -7.81 -3.11
N THR A 115 -1.68 -6.96 -2.17
CA THR A 115 -2.67 -7.28 -1.15
C THR A 115 -3.61 -6.10 -0.90
N TYR A 116 -4.76 -6.38 -0.31
CA TYR A 116 -5.68 -5.36 0.15
C TYR A 116 -5.53 -5.18 1.66
N TRP A 117 -5.57 -3.94 2.11
CA TRP A 117 -5.60 -3.60 3.52
C TRP A 117 -6.82 -2.72 3.83
N ASN A 118 -7.45 -2.97 4.97
CA ASN A 118 -8.60 -2.20 5.39
C ASN A 118 -8.17 -0.76 5.68
N GLU A 119 -8.73 0.18 4.93
CA GLU A 119 -8.55 1.61 5.12
C GLU A 119 -9.39 2.12 6.30
N CYS A 120 -9.01 1.76 7.53
CA CYS A 120 -9.59 2.34 8.74
C CYS A 120 -9.08 3.76 9.01
N PHE A 121 -7.96 4.15 8.38
CA PHE A 121 -7.37 5.48 8.54
C PHE A 121 -8.06 6.46 7.60
N THR A 122 -9.18 7.02 8.06
CA THR A 122 -10.01 7.86 7.20
C THR A 122 -9.30 9.15 6.78
N SER A 123 -9.60 9.65 5.59
CA SER A 123 -9.18 10.98 5.13
C SER A 123 -9.46 12.08 6.17
N LYS A 124 -10.50 11.93 7.00
CA LYS A 124 -10.84 12.86 8.09
C LYS A 124 -9.73 12.94 9.16
N ASN A 125 -9.10 11.82 9.50
CA ASN A 125 -7.99 11.81 10.47
C ASN A 125 -6.79 12.57 9.91
N VAL A 126 -6.48 12.36 8.63
CA VAL A 126 -5.40 13.08 7.94
C VAL A 126 -5.73 14.56 7.81
N GLU A 127 -6.99 14.91 7.52
CA GLU A 127 -7.46 16.28 7.39
C GLU A 127 -7.28 17.05 8.70
N LEU A 128 -7.58 16.44 9.84
CA LEU A 128 -7.31 17.03 11.16
C LEU A 128 -5.81 17.29 11.39
N LEU A 129 -4.92 16.41 10.91
CA LEU A 129 -3.47 16.59 11.01
C LEU A 129 -2.94 17.69 10.08
N LEU A 130 -3.55 17.88 8.92
CA LEU A 130 -3.11 18.87 7.92
C LEU A 130 -3.75 20.24 8.12
N LYS A 131 -4.89 20.33 8.80
CA LYS A 131 -5.61 21.59 9.06
C LYS A 131 -4.73 22.70 9.65
N PRO A 132 -3.83 22.44 10.62
CA PRO A 132 -2.94 23.48 11.17
C PRO A 132 -1.95 24.06 10.16
N LEU A 133 -1.67 23.37 9.05
CA LEU A 133 -0.72 23.81 8.03
C LEU A 133 -1.29 24.89 7.10
N ASN A 134 -2.57 25.26 7.23
CA ASN A 134 -3.25 26.31 6.45
C ASN A 134 -2.97 26.20 4.94
N LEU A 135 -3.18 25.01 4.38
CA LEU A 135 -3.00 24.76 2.95
C LEU A 135 -4.12 25.41 2.15
N ASN A 136 -3.93 26.67 1.74
CA ASN A 136 -4.94 27.47 1.04
C ASN A 136 -5.22 27.01 -0.40
N HIS A 137 -4.34 26.17 -0.97
CA HIS A 137 -4.50 25.69 -2.34
C HIS A 137 -5.23 24.33 -2.35
N PRO A 138 -6.46 24.22 -2.90
CA PRO A 138 -7.27 23.00 -2.81
C PRO A 138 -6.60 21.75 -3.38
N SER A 139 -5.86 21.88 -4.49
CA SER A 139 -5.14 20.73 -5.06
C SER A 139 -3.94 20.30 -4.21
N LEU A 140 -3.26 21.24 -3.54
CA LEU A 140 -2.14 20.94 -2.66
C LEU A 140 -2.65 20.22 -1.41
N SER A 141 -3.74 20.72 -0.81
CA SER A 141 -4.41 20.07 0.32
C SER A 141 -4.84 18.65 -0.04
N LYS A 142 -5.51 18.46 -1.18
CA LYS A 142 -5.97 17.12 -1.62
C LYS A 142 -4.81 16.17 -1.89
N THR A 143 -3.78 16.61 -2.60
CA THR A 143 -2.60 15.75 -2.88
C THR A 143 -1.83 15.42 -1.61
N MET A 144 -1.74 16.32 -0.63
CA MET A 144 -1.17 16.01 0.68
C MET A 144 -2.03 14.97 1.41
N LEU A 145 -3.35 15.14 1.43
CA LEU A 145 -4.27 14.15 2.02
C LEU A 145 -4.04 12.76 1.44
N ASP A 146 -4.02 12.63 0.11
CA ASP A 146 -3.81 11.34 -0.58
C ASP A 146 -2.43 10.73 -0.24
N LYS A 147 -1.37 11.53 -0.18
CA LYS A 147 -0.04 11.04 0.23
C LYS A 147 -0.05 10.45 1.65
N PHE A 148 -0.61 11.19 2.60
CA PHE A 148 -0.60 10.78 4.00
C PHE A 148 -1.58 9.64 4.28
N ALA A 149 -2.70 9.55 3.55
CA ALA A 149 -3.58 8.39 3.59
C ALA A 149 -2.85 7.11 3.14
N ALA A 150 -2.09 7.18 2.04
CA ALA A 150 -1.26 6.05 1.59
C ALA A 150 -0.22 5.63 2.63
N VAL A 151 0.38 6.60 3.36
CA VAL A 151 1.29 6.31 4.49
C VAL A 151 0.55 5.59 5.60
N GLY A 152 -0.65 6.04 5.98
CA GLY A 152 -1.46 5.39 7.00
C GLY A 152 -1.77 3.92 6.66
N ILE A 153 -2.17 3.65 5.43
CA ILE A 153 -2.42 2.29 4.93
C ILE A 153 -1.15 1.42 5.05
N LEU A 154 -0.02 1.92 4.56
CA LEU A 154 1.22 1.15 4.53
C LEU A 154 1.82 0.96 5.94
N GLN A 155 1.76 1.99 6.78
CA GLN A 155 2.29 1.93 8.15
C GLN A 155 1.50 0.95 9.01
N VAL A 156 0.16 1.04 8.99
CA VAL A 156 -0.70 0.15 9.80
C VAL A 156 -0.60 -1.30 9.33
N SER A 157 -0.59 -1.55 8.02
CA SER A 157 -0.42 -2.90 7.48
C SER A 157 0.92 -3.52 7.87
N SER A 158 1.99 -2.73 7.81
CA SER A 158 3.32 -3.15 8.22
C SER A 158 3.34 -3.48 9.70
N MET A 159 2.93 -2.54 10.57
CA MET A 159 2.93 -2.77 12.02
C MET A 159 2.11 -4.00 12.44
N ALA A 160 0.91 -4.18 11.88
CA ALA A 160 0.07 -5.32 12.21
C ALA A 160 0.69 -6.65 11.78
N CYS A 161 1.30 -6.71 10.59
CA CYS A 161 1.95 -7.92 10.11
C CYS A 161 3.28 -8.18 10.83
N PHE A 162 4.06 -7.16 11.18
CA PHE A 162 5.27 -7.29 11.98
C PHE A 162 4.99 -7.92 13.34
N LEU A 163 4.05 -7.35 14.10
CA LEU A 163 3.66 -7.91 15.40
C LEU A 163 3.20 -9.36 15.26
N THR A 164 2.41 -9.68 14.24
CA THR A 164 1.92 -11.05 14.04
C THR A 164 3.04 -12.01 13.67
N VAL A 165 3.97 -11.60 12.81
CA VAL A 165 5.10 -12.43 12.37
C VAL A 165 6.10 -12.62 13.51
N ASP A 166 6.50 -11.56 14.21
CA ASP A 166 7.41 -11.63 15.35
C ASP A 166 6.85 -12.50 16.49
N ILE A 167 5.56 -12.38 16.81
CA ILE A 167 4.91 -13.26 17.80
C ILE A 167 4.99 -14.73 17.35
N MET A 168 4.69 -15.04 16.08
CA MET A 168 4.80 -16.42 15.59
C MET A 168 6.24 -16.96 15.64
N TYR A 169 7.25 -16.14 15.30
CA TYR A 169 8.65 -16.55 15.40
C TYR A 169 9.05 -16.78 16.86
N HIS A 170 8.68 -15.88 17.77
CA HIS A 170 9.02 -16.03 19.18
C HIS A 170 8.32 -17.23 19.83
N SER A 171 7.04 -17.46 19.51
CA SER A 171 6.32 -18.67 19.93
C SER A 171 6.92 -19.96 19.36
N ALA A 172 7.35 -19.97 18.09
CA ALA A 172 8.00 -21.12 17.49
C ALA A 172 9.37 -21.43 18.12
N VAL A 173 10.14 -20.39 18.45
CA VAL A 173 11.42 -20.53 19.16
C VAL A 173 11.22 -21.08 20.57
N ILE A 174 10.25 -20.55 21.33
CA ILE A 174 9.93 -21.08 22.67
C ILE A 174 9.51 -22.56 22.61
N LEU A 175 8.70 -22.96 21.62
CA LEU A 175 8.32 -24.36 21.40
C LEU A 175 9.51 -25.27 21.03
N LEU A 176 10.50 -24.76 20.29
CA LEU A 176 11.71 -25.50 19.93
C LEU A 176 12.69 -25.67 21.11
N PHE A 177 12.63 -24.78 22.12
CA PHE A 177 13.44 -24.85 23.34
C PHE A 177 12.71 -25.49 24.53
N SER A 178 11.46 -25.94 24.34
CA SER A 178 10.66 -26.63 25.38
C SER A 178 10.53 -28.15 25.16
N CYS A 179 11.32 -28.73 24.26
CA CYS A 179 11.47 -30.18 24.06
C CYS A 179 12.86 -30.65 24.47
#